data_AF-A0A6G0WNL4-F1
#
_entry.id   AF-A0A6G0WNL4-F1
#
_cell.length_a   1.000
_cell.length_b   1.000
_cell.length_c   1.000
_cell.angle_alpha   90.00
_cell.angle_beta   90.00
_cell.angle_gamma   90.00
#
_symmetry.space_group_name_H-M   'P 1'
#
loop_
_entity.id
_entity.type
_entity.pdbx_description
1 polymer ?
#
loop_
_entity_poly.entity_id
_entity_poly.type
_entity_poly.pdbx_seq_one_letter_code
_entity_poly.pdbx_strand_id
1 'polypeptide(L)'
;MLLAPPQARCLPSAATLAAKLPKIHISDEEKQRVSSMRQQSFRRLQSNHLRCAKVLHGNLHWRAVEFMDVGEEQMYIKEEARLREEIEALGKANAAIHASNTALVNASVERRNKRPREPETIKPNVAKTITSL
;
A
#
# COMPACT_ATOMS: atom_id res chain seq x y z
N MET A 1 0.91 -7.18 -16.45
CA MET A 1 1.56 -8.05 -15.44
C MET A 1 2.13 -7.16 -14.34
N LEU A 2 1.52 -7.14 -13.15
CA LEU A 2 2.16 -6.51 -11.98
C LEU A 2 3.18 -7.51 -11.42
N LEU A 3 4.46 -7.13 -11.45
CA LEU A 3 5.52 -7.87 -10.76
C LEU A 3 5.30 -7.72 -9.25
N ALA A 4 5.41 -8.83 -8.51
CA ALA A 4 5.28 -8.82 -7.06
C ALA A 4 6.33 -7.88 -6.42
N PRO A 5 5.97 -7.15 -5.35
CA PRO A 5 6.92 -6.28 -4.68
C PRO A 5 8.11 -7.08 -4.12
N PRO A 6 9.34 -6.54 -4.19
CA PRO A 6 10.52 -7.23 -3.71
C PRO A 6 10.41 -7.49 -2.20
N GLN A 7 10.51 -8.76 -1.81
CA GLN A 7 10.55 -9.14 -0.39
C GLN A 7 11.97 -8.99 0.16
N ALA A 8 12.12 -8.20 1.22
CA ALA A 8 13.37 -8.10 1.96
C ALA A 8 13.65 -9.44 2.66
N ARG A 9 14.65 -10.19 2.18
CA ARG A 9 15.15 -11.38 2.86
C ARG A 9 16.25 -10.96 3.83
N CYS A 10 15.91 -10.86 5.12
CA CYS A 10 16.89 -10.59 6.17
C CYS A 10 17.85 -11.77 6.29
N LEU A 11 19.16 -11.52 6.17
CA LEU A 11 20.16 -12.55 6.44
C LEU A 11 20.20 -12.86 7.93
N PRO A 12 20.30 -14.14 8.34
CA PRO A 12 20.47 -14.49 9.74
C PRO A 12 21.78 -13.87 10.25
N SER A 13 21.73 -13.30 11.45
CA SER A 13 22.93 -12.75 12.09
C SER A 13 23.98 -13.85 12.31
N ALA A 14 25.25 -13.48 12.39
CA ALA A 14 26.33 -14.42 12.71
C ALA A 14 26.08 -15.17 14.04
N ALA A 15 25.41 -14.51 15.00
CA ALA A 15 24.99 -15.12 16.26
C ALA A 15 23.92 -16.21 16.04
N THR A 16 22.96 -15.99 15.14
CA THR A 16 21.90 -16.95 14.81
C THR A 16 22.45 -18.18 14.07
N LEU A 17 23.48 -18.00 13.23
CA LEU A 17 24.20 -19.10 12.59
C LEU A 17 24.99 -19.94 13.60
N ALA A 18 25.60 -19.31 14.61
CA ALA A 18 26.34 -20.00 15.66
C ALA A 18 25.42 -20.80 16.60
N ALA A 19 24.21 -20.31 16.88
CA ALA A 19 23.25 -20.94 17.79
C ALA A 19 22.62 -22.24 17.25
N LYS A 20 22.61 -22.45 15.91
CA LYS A 20 21.98 -23.63 15.28
C LYS A 20 22.89 -24.85 15.15
N LEU A 21 24.14 -24.77 15.59
CA LEU A 21 25.08 -25.87 15.42
C LEU A 21 25.11 -26.75 16.68
N PRO A 22 25.10 -28.08 16.53
CA PRO A 22 25.25 -29.00 17.66
C PRO A 22 26.57 -28.72 18.37
N LYS A 23 26.61 -28.96 19.69
CA LYS A 23 27.83 -28.82 20.51
C LYS A 23 28.80 -29.94 20.15
N ILE A 24 29.56 -29.75 19.08
CA ILE A 24 30.64 -30.64 18.68
C ILE A 24 31.80 -30.39 19.66
N HIS A 25 32.33 -31.47 20.24
CA HIS A 25 33.54 -31.39 21.07
C HIS A 25 34.74 -31.23 20.13
N ILE A 26 35.16 -29.98 19.97
CA ILE A 26 36.21 -29.55 19.05
C ILE A 26 37.35 -28.98 19.89
N SER A 27 38.61 -29.19 19.48
CA SER A 27 39.76 -28.55 20.15
C SER A 27 39.67 -27.02 20.05
N ASP A 28 40.30 -26.29 20.97
CA ASP A 28 40.18 -24.82 20.95
C ASP A 28 40.80 -24.19 19.69
N GLU A 29 41.81 -24.83 19.10
CA GLU A 29 42.43 -24.45 17.83
C GLU A 29 41.46 -24.61 16.65
N GLU A 30 40.75 -25.74 16.60
CA GLU A 30 39.75 -26.00 15.58
C GLU A 30 38.52 -25.08 15.73
N LYS A 31 38.13 -24.72 16.97
CA LYS A 31 37.08 -23.71 17.22
C LYS A 31 37.47 -22.35 16.64
N GLN A 32 38.71 -21.91 16.87
CA GLN A 32 39.21 -20.64 16.32
C GLN A 32 39.23 -20.65 14.79
N ARG A 33 39.67 -21.76 14.19
CA ARG A 33 39.67 -21.95 12.73
C ARG A 33 38.26 -21.88 12.15
N VAL A 34 37.31 -22.60 12.75
CA VAL A 34 35.90 -22.61 12.32
C VAL A 34 35.26 -21.24 12.49
N SER A 35 35.53 -20.54 13.60
CA SER A 35 35.05 -19.17 13.82
C SER A 35 35.54 -18.21 12.74
N SER A 36 36.84 -18.27 12.42
CA SER A 36 37.47 -17.45 11.37
C SER A 36 36.87 -17.74 9.99
N MET A 37 36.68 -19.02 9.65
CA MET A 37 36.04 -19.43 8.39
C MET A 37 34.59 -18.92 8.29
N ARG A 38 33.83 -18.94 9.39
CA ARG A 38 32.45 -18.43 9.43
C ARG A 38 32.42 -16.92 9.21
N GLN A 39 33.28 -16.18 9.89
CA GLN A 39 33.35 -14.73 9.73
C GLN A 39 33.73 -14.35 8.29
N GLN A 40 34.70 -15.05 7.69
CA GLN A 40 35.08 -14.83 6.30
C GLN A 40 33.94 -15.18 5.33
N SER A 41 33.24 -16.28 5.56
CA SER A 41 32.08 -16.71 4.75
C SER A 41 30.94 -15.70 4.82
N PHE A 42 30.65 -15.18 6.02
CA PHE A 42 29.65 -14.15 6.23
C PHE A 42 30.01 -12.85 5.50
N ARG A 43 31.27 -12.41 5.58
CA ARG A 43 31.76 -11.24 4.83
C ARG A 43 31.65 -11.42 3.32
N ARG A 44 31.95 -12.62 2.80
CA ARG A 44 31.78 -12.95 1.37
C ARG A 44 30.31 -12.90 0.95
N LEU A 45 29.42 -13.46 1.77
CA LEU A 45 27.98 -13.42 1.52
C LEU A 45 27.44 -11.99 1.51
N GLN A 46 27.83 -11.17 2.50
CA GLN A 46 27.49 -9.74 2.52
C GLN A 46 27.94 -9.06 1.22
N SER A 47 29.22 -9.19 0.85
CA SER A 47 29.77 -8.59 -0.36
C SER A 47 29.03 -9.03 -1.64
N ASN A 48 28.71 -10.32 -1.75
CA ASN A 48 27.92 -10.86 -2.85
C ASN A 48 26.52 -10.25 -2.88
N HIS A 49 25.85 -10.17 -1.74
CA HIS A 49 24.54 -9.54 -1.63
C HIS A 49 24.59 -8.07 -2.06
N LEU A 50 25.64 -7.33 -1.68
CA LEU A 50 25.83 -5.93 -2.12
C LEU A 50 26.01 -5.85 -3.63
N ARG A 51 26.77 -6.79 -4.21
CA ARG A 51 27.00 -6.84 -5.66
C ARG A 51 25.70 -7.15 -6.41
N CYS A 52 24.92 -8.12 -5.96
CA CYS A 52 23.61 -8.41 -6.52
C CYS A 52 22.65 -7.23 -6.39
N ALA A 53 22.62 -6.57 -5.23
CA ALA A 53 21.80 -5.39 -5.03
C ALA A 53 22.22 -4.24 -5.98
N LYS A 54 23.53 -4.04 -6.17
CA LYS A 54 24.06 -3.06 -7.15
C LYS A 54 23.68 -3.40 -8.60
N VAL A 55 23.70 -4.67 -8.98
CA VAL A 55 23.31 -5.11 -10.33
C VAL A 55 21.80 -4.93 -10.55
N LEU A 56 20.98 -5.24 -9.55
CA LEU A 56 19.52 -5.21 -9.67
C LEU A 56 18.93 -3.81 -9.52
N HIS A 57 19.53 -2.95 -8.67
CA HIS A 57 18.99 -1.65 -8.31
C HIS A 57 19.89 -0.46 -8.69
N GLY A 58 21.02 -0.69 -9.37
CA GLY A 58 21.98 0.36 -9.73
C GLY A 58 22.83 0.82 -8.54
N ASN A 59 23.14 2.12 -8.44
CA ASN A 59 23.87 2.65 -7.30
C ASN A 59 22.99 2.59 -6.03
N LEU A 60 23.19 1.54 -5.22
CA LEU A 60 22.65 1.42 -3.88
C LEU A 60 23.23 2.56 -3.03
N HIS A 61 22.51 3.68 -2.96
CA HIS A 61 22.77 4.69 -1.96
C HIS A 61 22.32 4.09 -0.64
N TRP A 62 23.29 3.70 0.18
CA TRP A 62 23.04 3.33 1.57
C TRP A 62 22.53 4.58 2.29
N ARG A 63 21.22 4.79 2.29
CA ARG A 63 20.61 5.59 3.35
C ARG A 63 20.55 4.69 4.57
N ALA A 64 21.23 5.09 5.64
CA ALA A 64 20.91 4.56 6.95
C ALA A 64 19.40 4.75 7.14
N VAL A 65 18.70 3.68 7.49
CA VAL A 65 17.32 3.81 7.96
C VAL A 65 17.45 4.45 9.32
N GLU A 66 17.31 5.78 9.36
CA GLU A 66 17.21 6.51 10.61
C GLU A 66 15.90 6.07 11.26
N PHE A 67 16.03 5.36 12.37
CA PHE A 67 14.89 5.05 13.21
C PHE A 67 14.47 6.36 13.87
N MET A 68 13.20 6.71 13.68
CA MET A 68 12.60 7.91 14.25
C MET A 68 12.75 7.87 15.78
N ASP A 69 12.97 9.04 16.40
CA ASP A 69 13.07 9.10 17.86
C ASP A 69 11.75 8.65 18.49
N VAL A 70 11.83 7.94 19.62
CA VAL A 70 10.67 7.39 20.34
C VAL A 70 9.68 8.51 20.72
N GLY A 71 10.20 9.72 21.01
CA GLY A 71 9.37 10.89 21.28
C GLY A 71 8.58 11.36 20.04
N GLU A 72 9.22 11.36 18.88
CA GLU A 72 8.57 11.72 17.62
C GLU A 72 7.55 10.65 17.21
N GLU A 73 7.87 9.37 17.38
CA GLU A 73 6.96 8.25 17.10
C GLU A 73 5.66 8.35 17.92
N GLN A 74 5.76 8.68 19.21
CA GLN A 74 4.57 8.88 20.05
C GLN A 74 3.72 10.07 19.61
N MET A 75 4.34 11.15 19.12
CA MET A 75 3.62 12.30 18.59
C MET A 75 2.83 11.93 17.33
N TYR A 76 3.47 11.21 16.40
CA TYR A 76 2.81 10.75 15.17
C TYR A 76 1.69 9.75 15.46
N ILE A 77 1.85 8.86 16.43
CA ILE A 77 0.79 7.91 16.83
C ILE A 77 -0.43 8.67 17.38
N LYS A 78 -0.22 9.69 18.22
CA LYS A 78 -1.31 10.51 18.76
C LYS A 78 -2.03 11.29 17.66
N GLU A 79 -1.26 11.87 16.74
CA GLU A 79 -1.82 12.60 15.61
C GLU A 79 -2.58 11.68 14.64
N GLU A 80 -2.08 10.47 14.40
CA GLU A 80 -2.78 9.47 13.61
C GLU A 80 -4.10 9.06 14.27
N ALA A 81 -4.13 8.86 15.59
CA ALA A 81 -5.37 8.56 16.31
C ALA A 81 -6.39 9.69 16.17
N ARG A 82 -5.95 10.95 16.33
CA ARG A 82 -6.80 12.14 16.13
C ARG A 82 -7.38 12.20 14.72
N LEU A 83 -6.54 12.01 13.70
CA LEU A 83 -6.98 12.04 12.31
C LEU A 83 -7.97 10.91 11.98
N ARG A 84 -7.80 9.73 12.59
CA ARG A 84 -8.75 8.63 12.43
C ARG A 84 -10.12 8.96 13.02
N GLU A 85 -10.17 9.59 14.19
CA GLU A 85 -11.44 10.07 14.77
C GLU A 85 -12.11 11.13 13.89
N GLU A 86 -11.34 12.08 13.35
CA GLU A 86 -11.86 13.10 12.42
C GLU A 86 -12.42 12.48 11.14
N ILE A 87 -11.71 11.49 10.56
CA ILE A 87 -12.18 10.74 9.38
C ILE A 87 -13.48 10.00 9.68
N GLU A 88 -13.59 9.36 10.85
CA GLU A 88 -14.81 8.65 11.23
C GLU A 88 -16.00 9.62 11.40
N ALA A 89 -15.77 10.78 12.03
CA ALA A 89 -16.78 11.82 12.19
C ALA A 89 -17.25 12.37 10.83
N LEU A 90 -16.31 12.67 9.93
CA LEU A 90 -16.62 13.10 8.56
C LEU A 90 -17.34 12.02 7.76
N GLY A 91 -16.96 10.75 7.94
CA GLY A 91 -17.63 9.60 7.34
C GLY A 91 -19.10 9.51 7.75
N LYS A 92 -19.39 9.69 9.05
CA LYS A 92 -20.76 9.73 9.58
C LYS A 92 -21.57 10.91 9.03
N ALA A 93 -20.97 12.10 8.96
CA ALA A 93 -21.62 13.29 8.39
C ALA A 93 -21.93 13.11 6.90
N ASN A 94 -20.98 12.58 6.12
CA ASN A 94 -21.19 12.29 4.70
C ASN A 94 -22.28 11.24 4.49
N ALA A 95 -22.31 10.17 5.30
CA ALA A 95 -23.36 9.17 5.22
C ALA A 95 -24.76 9.78 5.48
N ALA A 96 -24.87 10.69 6.45
CA ALA A 96 -26.12 11.41 6.73
C ALA A 96 -26.55 12.32 5.56
N ILE A 97 -25.60 13.05 4.96
CA ILE A 97 -25.87 13.89 3.78
C ILE A 97 -26.30 13.03 2.59
N HIS A 98 -25.62 11.91 2.34
CA HIS A 98 -25.99 10.99 1.27
C HIS A 98 -27.39 10.40 1.49
N ALA A 99 -27.74 9.99 2.71
CA ALA A 99 -29.07 9.49 3.04
C ALA A 99 -30.16 10.56 2.83
N SER A 100 -29.89 11.81 3.22
CA SER A 100 -30.80 12.93 2.97
C SER A 100 -30.99 13.20 1.48
N ASN A 101 -29.89 13.24 0.71
CA ASN A 101 -29.93 13.47 -0.73
C ASN A 101 -30.67 12.34 -1.48
N THR A 102 -30.42 11.08 -1.13
CA THR A 102 -31.14 9.96 -1.74
C THR A 102 -32.63 10.00 -1.41
N ALA A 103 -33.00 10.35 -0.17
CA ALA A 103 -34.40 10.54 0.21
C ALA A 103 -35.07 11.67 -0.60
N LEU A 104 -34.40 12.82 -0.77
CA LEU A 104 -34.90 13.94 -1.57
C LEU A 104 -35.03 13.59 -3.06
N VAL A 105 -34.07 12.87 -3.63
CA VAL A 105 -34.12 12.38 -5.01
C VAL A 105 -35.28 11.40 -5.18
N ASN A 106 -35.43 10.42 -4.29
CA ASN A 106 -36.52 9.45 -4.34
C ASN A 106 -37.90 10.14 -4.22
N ALA A 107 -38.06 11.09 -3.30
CA ALA A 107 -39.27 11.88 -3.17
C ALA A 107 -39.57 12.70 -4.45
N SER A 108 -38.54 13.22 -5.11
CA SER A 108 -38.67 13.96 -6.37
C SER A 108 -39.06 13.04 -7.54
N VAL A 109 -38.48 11.85 -7.62
CA VAL A 109 -38.82 10.82 -8.61
C VAL A 109 -40.26 10.34 -8.40
N GLU A 110 -40.69 10.08 -7.17
CA GLU A 110 -42.06 9.73 -6.87
C GLU A 110 -43.05 10.82 -7.28
N ARG A 111 -42.78 12.09 -6.96
CA ARG A 111 -43.61 13.22 -7.39
C ARG A 111 -43.68 13.32 -8.91
N ARG A 112 -42.57 13.07 -9.62
CA ARG A 112 -42.52 13.05 -11.08
C ARG A 112 -43.35 11.90 -11.67
N ASN A 113 -43.31 10.72 -11.06
CA ASN A 113 -44.07 9.55 -11.51
C ASN A 113 -45.57 9.65 -11.21
N LYS A 114 -45.95 10.38 -10.15
CA LYS A 114 -47.36 10.63 -9.77
C LYS A 114 -47.98 11.83 -10.50
N ARG A 115 -47.21 12.63 -11.23
CA ARG A 115 -47.74 13.71 -12.08
C ARG A 115 -48.43 13.09 -13.31
N PRO A 116 -49.68 13.49 -13.62
CA PRO A 116 -50.30 13.12 -14.89
C PRO A 116 -49.40 13.58 -16.04
N ARG A 117 -49.00 12.65 -16.91
CA ARG A 117 -48.33 13.03 -18.16
C ARG A 117 -49.38 13.65 -19.07
N GLU A 118 -49.17 14.90 -19.49
CA GLU A 118 -49.92 15.42 -20.63
C GLU A 118 -49.62 14.54 -21.85
N PRO A 119 -50.63 14.21 -22.67
CA PRO A 119 -50.39 13.40 -23.86
C PRO A 119 -49.43 14.14 -24.77
N GLU A 120 -48.32 13.48 -25.13
CA GLU A 120 -47.38 13.99 -26.12
C GLU A 120 -48.13 14.19 -27.44
N THR A 121 -48.49 15.43 -27.77
CA THR A 121 -49.02 15.75 -29.09
C THR A 121 -47.87 15.60 -30.08
N ILE A 122 -47.79 14.43 -30.71
CA ILE A 122 -46.89 14.17 -31.83
C ILE A 122 -47.26 15.16 -32.94
N LYS A 123 -46.40 16.16 -33.19
CA LYS A 123 -46.54 17.02 -34.37
C LYS A 123 -46.10 16.19 -35.59
N PRO A 124 -46.97 15.95 -36.59
CA PRO A 124 -46.55 15.28 -37.80
C PRO A 124 -45.56 16.18 -38.55
N ASN A 125 -44.41 15.61 -38.88
CA ASN A 125 -43.32 16.26 -39.57
C ASN A 125 -43.73 16.48 -41.04
N VAL A 126 -44.18 17.69 -41.39
CA VAL A 126 -44.51 18.05 -42.77
C VAL A 126 -43.20 18.33 -43.52
N ALA A 127 -42.61 17.28 -44.10
CA ALA A 127 -41.56 17.43 -45.09
C ALA A 127 -42.18 18.08 -46.34
N LYS A 128 -41.91 19.38 -46.54
CA LYS A 128 -42.21 20.07 -47.80
C LYS A 128 -41.18 19.65 -48.83
N THR A 129 -41.59 18.82 -49.78
CA THR A 129 -40.90 18.59 -51.05
C THR A 129 -40.88 19.92 -51.81
N ILE A 130 -39.70 20.52 -51.98
CA ILE A 130 -39.49 21.60 -52.93
C ILE A 130 -39.15 20.93 -54.26
N THR A 131 -40.11 20.92 -55.18
CA THR A 131 -39.89 20.57 -56.60
C THR A 131 -40.11 21.84 -57.41
N SER A 132 -39.02 22.48 -57.85
CA SER A 132 -39.00 23.38 -59.02
C SER A 132 -37.61 23.98 -59.20
N LEU A 133 -36.83 23.43 -60.13
CA LEU A 133 -36.47 24.05 -61.42
C LEU A 133 -35.64 23.06 -62.23
#